data_AF-A0A822FDE2-F1
#
_entry.id   AF-A0A822FDE2-F1
#
_cell.length_a   1.000
_cell.length_b   1.000
_cell.length_c   1.000
_cell.angle_alpha   90.00
_cell.angle_beta   90.00
_cell.angle_gamma   90.00
#
_symmetry.space_group_name_H-M   'P 1'
#
loop_
_entity.id
_entity.type
_entity.pdbx_description
1 polymer ?
#
loop_
_entity_poly.entity_id
_entity_poly.type
_entity_poly.pdbx_seq_one_letter_code
_entity_poly.pdbx_strand_id
1 'polypeptide(L)' 'DQFRVFGKPLGLKDCVITGGMDMMIQNSALTESPHIVIATPGRLADHIESGTEFSLNKIKFL' A
#
# COMPACT_ATOMS: atom_id res chain seq x y z
N ASP A 1 7.09 0.16 10.80
CA ASP A 1 6.82 0.18 12.26
C ASP A 1 6.61 1.55 12.89
N GLN A 2 7.53 2.52 12.72
CA GLN A 2 7.37 3.82 13.39
C GLN A 2 6.05 4.54 13.04
N PHE A 3 5.65 4.55 11.76
CA PHE A 3 4.35 5.10 11.34
C PHE A 3 3.16 4.43 12.00
N ARG A 4 3.23 3.11 12.20
CA ARG A 4 2.15 2.33 12.80
C ARG A 4 1.97 2.64 14.28
N VAL A 5 3.06 2.93 15.00
CA VAL A 5 3.02 3.32 16.42
C VAL A 5 2.33 4.67 16.60
N PHE A 6 2.70 5.66 15.80
CA PHE A 6 2.10 7.00 15.88
C PHE A 6 0.71 7.08 15.24
N GLY A 7 0.45 6.29 14.21
CA GLY A 7 -0.78 6.32 13.42
C GLY A 7 -1.95 5.52 14.00
N LYS A 8 -1.70 4.52 14.86
CA LYS A 8 -2.74 3.64 15.42
C LYS A 8 -3.88 4.39 16.14
N PRO A 9 -3.61 5.40 17.00
CA PRO A 9 -4.66 6.17 17.66
C PRO A 9 -5.52 6.98 16.69
N LEU A 10 -4.98 7.31 15.51
CA LEU A 10 -5.65 8.10 14.47
C LEU A 10 -6.38 7.22 13.44
N GLY A 11 -6.34 5.89 13.60
CA GLY A 11 -6.90 4.96 12.62
C GLY A 11 -6.12 4.92 11.30
N LEU A 12 -4.87 5.39 11.30
CA LEU A 12 -4.04 5.41 10.11
C LEU A 12 -3.68 3.97 9.70
N LYS A 13 -3.77 3.72 8.40
CA LYS A 13 -3.51 2.42 7.78
C LYS A 13 -2.33 2.57 6.84
N ASP A 14 -1.32 1.75 7.03
CA ASP A 14 -0.15 1.68 6.17
C ASP A 14 -0.02 0.29 5.54
N CYS A 15 0.52 0.23 4.32
CA CYS A 15 0.93 -1.04 3.72
C CYS A 15 2.33 -0.92 3.09
N VAL A 16 3.01 -2.06 2.99
CA VAL A 16 4.35 -2.18 2.42
C VAL A 16 4.29 -3.13 1.21
N ILE A 17 4.74 -2.66 0.05
CA ILE A 17 4.67 -3.36 -1.23
C ILE A 17 6.08 -3.52 -1.80
N THR A 18 6.66 -4.70 -1.61
CA THR A 18 8.03 -5.01 -2.06
C THR A 18 8.08 -6.38 -2.72
N GLY A 19 9.10 -6.62 -3.55
CA GLY A 19 9.33 -7.95 -4.14
C GLY A 19 9.65 -9.00 -3.06
N GLY A 20 9.32 -10.27 -3.35
CA GLY A 20 9.62 -11.40 -2.46
C GLY A 20 8.51 -11.75 -1.45
N MET A 21 7.39 -11.02 -1.44
CA MET A 21 6.19 -11.35 -0.67
C MET A 21 5.07 -11.88 -1.56
N ASP A 22 4.12 -12.59 -0.96
CA ASP A 22 2.95 -13.13 -1.63
C ASP A 22 2.07 -12.02 -2.24
N MET A 23 1.70 -12.21 -3.52
CA MET A 23 0.92 -11.25 -4.31
C MET A 23 -0.50 -11.07 -3.76
N MET A 24 -1.15 -12.13 -3.31
CA MET A 24 -2.52 -12.05 -2.79
C MET A 24 -2.58 -11.30 -1.47
N ILE A 25 -1.59 -11.50 -0.59
CA ILE A 25 -1.49 -10.75 0.67
C ILE A 25 -1.32 -9.26 0.39
N GLN A 26 -0.43 -8.90 -0.53
CA GLN A 26 -0.21 -7.50 -0.91
C GLN A 26 -1.44 -6.87 -1.59
N ASN A 27 -2.13 -7.63 -2.45
CA ASN A 27 -3.40 -7.19 -3.07
C ASN A 27 -4.46 -6.90 -2.01
N SER A 28 -4.67 -7.82 -1.07
CA SER A 28 -5.65 -7.64 0.01
C SER A 28 -5.33 -6.38 0.84
N ALA A 29 -4.06 -6.14 1.14
CA ALA A 29 -3.64 -4.96 1.88
C ALA A 29 -3.90 -3.64 1.13
N LEU A 30 -3.81 -3.64 -0.20
CA LEU A 30 -4.15 -2.48 -1.04
C LEU A 30 -5.66 -2.26 -1.13
N THR A 31 -6.46 -3.33 -1.18
CA THR A 31 -7.94 -3.25 -1.19
C THR A 31 -8.50 -2.63 0.10
N GLU A 32 -7.81 -2.76 1.23
CA GLU A 32 -8.20 -2.12 2.50
C GLU A 32 -8.09 -0.59 2.51
N SER A 33 -7.72 0.02 1.38
CA SER A 33 -7.57 1.46 1.18
C SER A 33 -6.60 2.07 2.20
N PRO A 34 -5.31 1.67 2.18
CA PRO A 34 -4.30 2.23 3.06
C PRO A 34 -4.11 3.72 2.79
N HIS A 35 -3.84 4.47 3.84
CA HIS A 35 -3.57 5.92 3.77
C HIS A 35 -2.14 6.20 3.33
N ILE A 36 -1.21 5.30 3.67
CA ILE A 36 0.20 5.39 3.34
C ILE A 36 0.61 4.08 2.67
N VAL A 37 1.28 4.18 1.53
CA VAL A 37 1.85 3.03 0.81
C VAL A 37 3.35 3.23 0.70
N ILE A 38 4.12 2.27 1.20
CA ILE A 38 5.57 2.25 1.07
C ILE A 38 5.91 1.15 0.07
N ALA A 39 6.50 1.49 -1.08
CA ALA A 39 6.67 0.51 -2.13
C ALA A 39 7.99 0.65 -2.91
N THR A 40 8.46 -0.46 -3.50
CA THR A 40 9.45 -0.38 -4.57
C THR A 40 8.75 -0.12 -5.91
N PRO A 41 9.28 0.77 -6.78
CA PRO A 41 8.56 1.24 -7.97
C PRO A 41 8.08 0.12 -8.90
N GLY A 42 8.96 -0.85 -9.23
CA GLY A 42 8.59 -1.96 -10.10
C GLY A 42 7.47 -2.82 -9.52
N ARG A 43 7.52 -3.12 -8.22
CA ARG A 43 6.49 -3.94 -7.58
C ARG A 43 5.15 -3.21 -7.50
N LEU A 44 5.17 -1.90 -7.22
CA LEU A 44 3.95 -1.10 -7.22
C LEU A 44 3.29 -1.06 -8.59
N ALA A 45 4.09 -0.93 -9.66
CA ALA A 45 3.60 -0.98 -11.03
C ALA A 45 2.90 -2.32 -11.33
N ASP A 46 3.52 -3.45 -10.96
CA ASP A 46 2.92 -4.78 -11.13
C ASP A 46 1.51 -4.86 -10.50
N HIS A 47 1.33 -4.31 -9.29
CA HIS A 47 0.05 -4.32 -8.58
C HIS A 47 -1.01 -3.45 -9.28
N ILE A 48 -0.62 -2.29 -9.80
CA ILE A 48 -1.54 -1.39 -10.52
C ILE A 48 -1.96 -2.01 -11.86
N GLU A 49 -1.03 -2.61 -12.59
CA GLU A 49 -1.28 -3.21 -13.90
C GLU A 49 -2.06 -4.54 -13.82
N SER A 50 -1.90 -5.30 -12.73
CA SER A 50 -2.59 -6.58 -12.53
C SER A 50 -4.08 -6.48 -12.15
N GLY A 51 -4.66 -5.27 -12.19
CA GLY A 51 -6.10 -5.06 -12.01
C GLY A 51 -6.55 -5.01 -10.55
N THR A 52 -5.67 -4.60 -9.64
CA THR A 52 -6.13 -4.21 -8.30
C THR A 52 -7.03 -2.97 -8.41
N GLU A 53 -8.05 -2.85 -7.56
CA GLU A 53 -8.88 -1.61 -7.47
C GLU A 53 -8.10 -0.42 -6.87
N PHE A 54 -6.79 -0.56 -6.69
CA PHE A 54 -5.93 0.46 -6.12
C PHE A 54 -5.60 1.52 -7.17
N SER A 55 -5.78 2.79 -6.79
CA SER A 55 -5.55 3.93 -7.66
C SER A 55 -4.77 5.03 -6.94
N LEU A 56 -3.86 5.67 -7.67
CA LEU A 56 -3.05 6.80 -7.20
C LEU A 56 -3.77 8.16 -7.32
N ASN A 57 -5.01 8.18 -7.79
CA ASN A 57 -5.76 9.43 -8.06
C ASN A 57 -5.97 10.32 -6.83
N LYS A 58 -5.86 9.77 -5.62
CA LYS A 58 -6.03 10.49 -4.35
C LYS A 58 -4.71 10.87 -3.67
N ILE A 59 -3.57 10.66 -4.34
CA ILE A 59 -2.27 11.01 -3.78
C ILE A 59 -2.14 12.53 -3.66
N LYS A 60 -1.82 12.99 -2.44
CA LYS A 60 -1.50 14.39 -2.13
C LYS A 60 -0.01 14.61 -1.90
N PHE A 61 0.73 13.55 -1.58
CA PHE A 61 2.14 13.59 -1.22
C PHE A 61 2.84 12.37 -1.81
N LEU A 62 3.96 12.59 -2.51
CA LEU A 62 4.82 11.57 -3.12
C LEU A 62 6.26 11.79 -2.68
#